data_AF-M5V8H8-F1
#
_entry.id   AF-M5V8H8-F1
#
_cell.length_a   1.000
_cell.length_b   1.000
_cell.length_c   1.000
_cell.angle_alpha   90.00
_cell.angle_beta   90.00
_cell.angle_gamma   90.00
#
_symmetry.space_group_name_H-M   'P 1'
#
loop_
_entity.id
_entity.type
_entity.pdbx_description
1 polymer ?
#
loop_
_entity_poly.entity_id
_entity_poly.type
_entity_poly.pdbx_seq_one_letter_code
_entity_poly.pdbx_strand_id
1 'polypeptide(L)'
;MYNRLFSSPYSRRFIYLLVVLFLVFNRLKLDDKVPFVSSDSEIKYYQTIMFFEKGFEAITESECSYPGKIYDPEFKYFPFDYPWAFLKENEGRKCLFQYPPLFALLNGIPAYFFGAKIITLLPLLCLLGCLLIFDKILSLFVDKTWIVLIGTLIPFTLSFPVLSSVEFSEVPLNNFLLLSFGYFLLRSLFADKITVPNENLNSNFRIFSFVSGLLAVISFFLRTESAFPVFLFGFLAFFSQKTRNNLKEYMIFSFFGGILSFGLIGVLNFFYSGHPMGIRFLVSSQDAMSQFSIEKQIVILQGYLLGDATKSGFLKASPYTILILGILSDLARRKQLSGESILGLVGAGTLFSISFFSPYTAGVHHFGLRYLESGFIFLSAGILIFLYRRSIEFPNLGKVLILSVSLSLYFNYKFTREGFKILFGSIAPYSQIQNEFQSKRIIVHKGQFTNYLIGFSYLNSIHFAVNTEKDAIQLEQTLNKNRVDSYSVLEYELEPPRDPNLPEKQFKEKIAVRFPDPNRFYKIKDRKKILGFSLRTYERKEN
;
A
#
# COMPACT_ATOMS: atom_id res chain seq x y z
N MET A 1 5.84 1.37 41.70
CA MET A 1 4.53 0.78 41.31
C MET A 1 4.28 0.88 39.80
N TYR A 2 4.52 2.03 39.14
CA TYR A 2 4.43 2.18 37.67
C TYR A 2 5.31 1.22 36.85
N ASN A 3 6.52 0.86 37.32
CA ASN A 3 7.39 -0.07 36.61
C ASN A 3 6.82 -1.49 36.43
N ARG A 4 5.94 -1.97 37.34
CA ARG A 4 5.35 -3.33 37.23
C ARG A 4 4.24 -3.40 36.19
N LEU A 5 3.54 -2.30 35.93
CA LEU A 5 2.44 -2.24 34.98
C LEU A 5 2.94 -2.26 33.53
N PHE A 6 4.15 -1.74 33.25
CA PHE A 6 4.74 -1.71 31.91
C PHE A 6 5.83 -2.78 31.68
N SER A 7 6.20 -3.54 32.72
CA SER A 7 7.30 -4.53 32.63
C SER A 7 6.89 -5.87 32.03
N SER A 8 5.59 -6.20 31.99
CA SER A 8 5.13 -7.48 31.47
C SER A 8 4.96 -7.43 29.94
N PRO A 9 5.36 -8.47 29.18
CA PRO A 9 5.00 -8.60 27.77
C PRO A 9 3.49 -8.50 27.54
N TYR A 10 2.68 -9.00 28.48
CA TYR A 10 1.22 -8.96 28.38
C TYR A 10 0.67 -7.54 28.47
N SER A 11 1.24 -6.68 29.31
CA SER A 11 0.76 -5.31 29.43
C SER A 11 1.12 -4.46 28.21
N ARG A 12 2.29 -4.67 27.60
CA ARG A 12 2.62 -4.04 26.31
C ARG A 12 1.64 -4.44 25.22
N ARG A 13 1.34 -5.74 25.11
CA ARG A 13 0.35 -6.27 24.15
C ARG A 13 -1.04 -5.65 24.37
N PHE A 14 -1.45 -5.48 25.62
CA PHE A 14 -2.70 -4.82 25.95
C PHE A 14 -2.71 -3.34 25.52
N ILE A 15 -1.62 -2.61 25.69
CA ILE A 15 -1.50 -1.22 25.20
C ILE A 15 -1.58 -1.16 23.67
N TYR A 16 -0.89 -2.07 22.96
CA TYR A 16 -0.98 -2.16 21.50
C TYR A 16 -2.43 -2.43 21.05
N LEU A 17 -3.13 -3.31 21.75
CA LEU A 17 -4.54 -3.59 21.50
C LEU A 17 -5.41 -2.33 21.72
N LEU A 18 -5.21 -1.58 22.81
CA LEU A 18 -5.96 -0.34 23.06
C LEU A 18 -5.74 0.71 21.96
N VAL A 19 -4.50 0.88 21.49
CA VAL A 19 -4.17 1.77 20.37
C VAL A 19 -4.92 1.35 19.11
N VAL A 20 -4.89 0.06 18.78
CA VAL A 20 -5.58 -0.47 17.59
C VAL A 20 -7.09 -0.34 17.74
N LEU A 21 -7.66 -0.59 18.92
CA LEU A 21 -9.09 -0.38 19.18
C LEU A 21 -9.50 1.09 19.03
N PHE A 22 -8.65 2.03 19.46
CA PHE A 22 -8.87 3.46 19.21
C PHE A 22 -8.87 3.78 17.71
N LEU A 23 -7.96 3.19 16.93
CA LEU A 23 -7.95 3.35 15.47
C LEU A 23 -9.16 2.69 14.81
N VAL A 24 -9.61 1.53 15.28
CA VAL A 24 -10.84 0.86 14.82
C VAL A 24 -12.04 1.77 15.07
N PHE A 25 -12.15 2.38 16.26
CA PHE A 25 -13.23 3.32 16.55
C PHE A 25 -13.23 4.51 15.57
N ASN A 26 -12.07 5.05 15.24
CA ASN A 26 -11.98 6.13 14.25
C ASN A 26 -12.25 5.64 12.82
N ARG A 27 -11.86 4.42 12.48
CA ARG A 27 -12.16 3.79 11.18
C ARG A 27 -13.66 3.56 10.99
N LEU A 28 -14.37 3.12 12.03
CA LEU A 28 -15.82 2.96 11.96
C LEU A 28 -16.54 4.29 11.69
N LYS A 29 -15.98 5.44 12.10
CA LYS A 29 -16.50 6.76 11.73
C LYS A 29 -16.24 7.12 10.26
N LEU A 30 -15.12 6.66 9.68
CA LEU A 30 -14.84 6.81 8.25
C LEU A 30 -15.85 6.01 7.42
N ASP A 31 -16.31 4.87 7.93
CA ASP A 31 -17.21 3.95 7.22
C ASP A 31 -18.70 4.13 7.55
N ASP A 32 -19.09 5.21 8.25
CA ASP A 32 -20.42 5.37 8.87
C ASP A 32 -21.59 5.22 7.88
N LYS A 33 -21.55 5.95 6.76
CA LYS A 33 -22.60 5.88 5.71
C LYS A 33 -22.24 4.95 4.57
N VAL A 34 -21.01 5.07 4.09
CA VAL A 34 -20.43 4.30 2.99
C VAL A 34 -19.01 3.94 3.36
N PRO A 35 -18.53 2.73 3.05
CA PRO A 35 -17.12 2.38 3.23
C PRO A 35 -16.21 3.40 2.55
N PHE A 36 -15.30 4.01 3.30
CA PHE A 36 -14.35 4.96 2.74
C PHE A 36 -13.20 4.18 2.07
N VAL A 37 -13.13 4.24 0.75
CA VAL A 37 -12.06 3.63 -0.04
C VAL A 37 -11.42 4.71 -0.90
N SER A 38 -10.11 4.90 -0.73
CA SER A 38 -9.34 5.85 -1.54
C SER A 38 -9.09 5.29 -2.94
N SER A 39 -8.80 6.16 -3.91
CA SER A 39 -8.84 5.79 -5.33
C SER A 39 -7.90 4.65 -5.76
N ASP A 40 -6.64 4.59 -5.28
CA ASP A 40 -5.74 3.44 -5.54
C ASP A 40 -6.24 2.13 -4.91
N SER A 41 -7.05 2.24 -3.85
CA SER A 41 -7.56 1.12 -3.09
C SER A 41 -8.92 0.63 -3.57
N GLU A 42 -9.61 1.38 -4.43
CA GLU A 42 -10.92 1.05 -4.99
C GLU A 42 -10.90 -0.28 -5.74
N ILE A 43 -9.95 -0.43 -6.65
CA ILE A 43 -9.82 -1.63 -7.50
C ILE A 43 -9.52 -2.87 -6.65
N LYS A 44 -8.64 -2.71 -5.66
CA LYS A 44 -8.33 -3.74 -4.66
C LYS A 44 -9.57 -4.13 -3.88
N TYR A 45 -10.41 -3.15 -3.55
CA TYR A 45 -11.65 -3.37 -2.80
C TYR A 45 -12.67 -4.12 -3.66
N TYR A 46 -12.90 -3.70 -4.91
CA TYR A 46 -13.82 -4.40 -5.82
C TYR A 46 -13.36 -5.82 -6.10
N GLN A 47 -12.06 -6.03 -6.32
CA GLN A 47 -11.51 -7.38 -6.48
C GLN A 47 -11.72 -8.21 -5.20
N THR A 48 -11.53 -7.63 -4.00
CA THR A 48 -11.79 -8.34 -2.74
C THR A 48 -13.28 -8.70 -2.57
N ILE A 49 -14.19 -7.79 -2.92
CA ILE A 49 -15.64 -8.03 -2.88
C ILE A 49 -16.04 -9.14 -3.86
N MET A 50 -15.50 -9.13 -5.08
CA MET A 50 -15.74 -10.19 -6.07
C MET A 50 -15.33 -11.57 -5.54
N PHE A 51 -14.20 -11.65 -4.82
CA PHE A 51 -13.76 -12.88 -4.16
C PHE A 51 -14.62 -13.26 -2.96
N PHE A 52 -15.12 -12.28 -2.21
CA PHE A 52 -16.08 -12.51 -1.14
C PHE A 52 -17.39 -13.11 -1.67
N GLU A 53 -17.88 -12.65 -2.82
CA GLU A 53 -19.13 -13.11 -3.44
C GLU A 53 -19.00 -14.47 -4.15
N LYS A 54 -17.90 -14.67 -4.89
CA LYS A 54 -17.72 -15.85 -5.79
C LYS A 54 -16.69 -16.86 -5.29
N GLY A 55 -15.97 -16.57 -4.21
CA GLY A 55 -14.91 -17.45 -3.69
C GLY A 55 -13.81 -17.73 -4.72
N PHE A 56 -13.44 -19.00 -4.88
CA PHE A 56 -12.43 -19.43 -5.85
C PHE A 56 -12.89 -19.32 -7.31
N GLU A 57 -14.20 -19.25 -7.58
CA GLU A 57 -14.72 -19.08 -8.94
C GLU A 57 -14.30 -17.72 -9.54
N ALA A 58 -14.10 -16.71 -8.68
CA ALA A 58 -13.54 -15.41 -9.05
C ALA A 58 -12.16 -15.52 -9.75
N ILE A 59 -11.37 -16.54 -9.40
CA ILE A 59 -10.06 -16.81 -10.00
C ILE A 59 -10.24 -17.42 -11.39
N THR A 60 -11.12 -18.42 -11.51
CA THR A 60 -11.31 -19.17 -12.75
C THR A 60 -12.06 -18.39 -13.81
N GLU A 61 -13.02 -17.53 -13.41
CA GLU A 61 -13.75 -16.67 -14.34
C GLU A 61 -12.83 -15.63 -14.99
N SER A 62 -11.83 -15.15 -14.22
CA SER A 62 -10.79 -14.23 -14.71
C SER A 62 -11.39 -13.00 -15.40
N GLU A 63 -12.40 -12.39 -14.77
CA GLU A 63 -13.11 -11.25 -15.33
C GLU A 63 -13.36 -10.17 -14.27
N CYS A 64 -13.12 -8.90 -14.60
CA CYS A 64 -13.47 -7.77 -13.74
C CYS A 64 -14.98 -7.75 -13.46
N SER A 65 -15.37 -7.61 -12.19
CA SER A 65 -16.75 -7.29 -11.86
C SER A 65 -17.11 -5.93 -12.48
N TYR A 66 -18.14 -5.89 -13.33
CA TYR A 66 -18.58 -4.70 -14.05
C TYR A 66 -20.11 -4.65 -14.18
N PRO A 67 -20.81 -3.86 -13.35
CA PRO A 67 -22.27 -3.73 -13.42
C PRO A 67 -22.78 -3.20 -14.77
N GLY A 68 -21.97 -2.40 -15.48
CA GLY A 68 -22.31 -1.88 -16.81
C GLY A 68 -22.28 -2.90 -17.94
N LYS A 69 -21.80 -4.13 -17.69
CA LYS A 69 -21.66 -5.19 -18.70
C LYS A 69 -22.98 -5.52 -19.42
N ILE A 70 -24.13 -5.28 -18.77
CA ILE A 70 -25.46 -5.45 -19.37
C ILE A 70 -25.69 -4.54 -20.60
N TYR A 71 -25.03 -3.37 -20.65
CA TYR A 71 -25.12 -2.43 -21.78
C TYR A 71 -23.82 -2.37 -22.58
N ASP A 72 -22.71 -2.85 -22.00
CA ASP A 72 -21.36 -2.80 -22.55
C ASP A 72 -20.65 -4.15 -22.38
N PRO A 73 -21.08 -5.20 -23.12
CA PRO A 73 -20.54 -6.55 -22.95
C PRO A 73 -19.06 -6.67 -23.37
N GLU A 74 -18.57 -5.74 -24.19
CA GLU A 74 -17.19 -5.71 -24.69
C GLU A 74 -16.25 -4.82 -23.86
N PHE A 75 -16.71 -4.28 -22.71
CA PHE A 75 -15.95 -3.37 -21.84
C PHE A 75 -15.44 -2.11 -22.56
N LYS A 76 -16.15 -1.64 -23.59
CA LYS A 76 -15.73 -0.48 -24.40
C LYS A 76 -15.76 0.82 -23.59
N TYR A 77 -16.75 0.98 -22.71
CA TYR A 77 -16.96 2.16 -21.88
C TYR A 77 -16.59 1.89 -20.42
N PHE A 78 -15.78 0.85 -20.17
CA PHE A 78 -15.35 0.47 -18.84
C PHE A 78 -14.56 1.61 -18.17
N PRO A 79 -14.88 2.01 -16.92
CA PRO A 79 -14.32 3.20 -16.31
C PRO A 79 -12.88 3.04 -15.82
N PHE A 80 -12.35 1.82 -15.73
CA PHE A 80 -10.98 1.58 -15.28
C PHE A 80 -10.13 1.09 -16.44
N ASP A 81 -9.05 1.80 -16.72
CA ASP A 81 -8.08 1.44 -17.76
C ASP A 81 -6.71 1.22 -17.10
N TYR A 82 -5.68 0.99 -17.92
CA TYR A 82 -4.29 0.99 -17.49
C TYR A 82 -3.98 2.18 -16.55
N PRO A 83 -3.31 1.95 -15.41
CA PRO A 83 -2.65 0.70 -15.02
C PRO A 83 -3.52 -0.29 -14.23
N TRP A 84 -4.78 0.04 -13.93
CA TRP A 84 -5.59 -0.69 -12.95
C TRP A 84 -6.29 -1.93 -13.49
N ALA A 85 -6.65 -1.92 -14.77
CA ALA A 85 -7.30 -3.03 -15.44
C ALA A 85 -6.77 -3.20 -16.87
N PHE A 86 -6.83 -4.42 -17.38
CA PHE A 86 -6.34 -4.82 -18.70
C PHE A 86 -7.43 -5.55 -19.47
N LEU A 87 -7.68 -5.13 -20.71
CA LEU A 87 -8.57 -5.82 -21.62
C LEU A 87 -7.76 -6.81 -22.46
N LYS A 88 -8.09 -8.11 -22.37
CA LYS A 88 -7.50 -9.12 -23.27
C LYS A 88 -8.10 -8.96 -24.67
N GLU A 89 -7.26 -8.90 -25.69
CA GLU A 89 -7.69 -8.70 -27.10
C GLU A 89 -8.29 -9.96 -27.76
N ASN A 90 -8.33 -11.11 -27.07
CA ASN A 90 -8.87 -12.36 -27.61
C ASN A 90 -10.41 -12.31 -27.79
N GLU A 91 -10.94 -13.26 -28.56
CA GLU A 91 -12.38 -13.48 -28.76
C GLU A 91 -13.12 -13.48 -27.40
N GLY A 92 -13.94 -12.46 -27.18
CA GLY A 92 -14.70 -12.25 -25.94
C GLY A 92 -14.18 -11.20 -24.96
N ARG A 93 -13.19 -10.36 -25.32
CA ARG A 93 -12.67 -9.20 -24.55
C ARG A 93 -12.87 -9.29 -23.02
N LYS A 94 -12.09 -10.15 -22.36
CA LYS A 94 -12.13 -10.28 -20.90
C LYS A 94 -11.30 -9.18 -20.23
N CYS A 95 -11.88 -8.49 -19.26
CA CYS A 95 -11.17 -7.54 -18.39
C CYS A 95 -10.49 -8.26 -17.23
N LEU A 96 -9.25 -7.88 -16.90
CA LEU A 96 -8.53 -8.36 -15.71
C LEU A 96 -8.11 -7.19 -14.83
N PHE A 97 -8.36 -7.29 -13.53
CA PHE A 97 -7.75 -6.36 -12.58
C PHE A 97 -6.25 -6.64 -12.46
N GLN A 98 -5.47 -5.58 -12.22
CA GLN A 98 -4.01 -5.69 -12.15
C GLN A 98 -3.54 -6.56 -10.98
N TYR A 99 -4.20 -6.50 -9.82
CA TYR A 99 -3.61 -6.98 -8.58
C TYR A 99 -3.63 -8.52 -8.45
N PRO A 100 -2.61 -9.11 -7.79
CA PRO A 100 -2.53 -10.55 -7.59
C PRO A 100 -3.74 -11.11 -6.83
N PRO A 101 -4.31 -12.25 -7.26
CA PRO A 101 -5.41 -12.95 -6.57
C PRO A 101 -5.13 -13.22 -5.08
N LEU A 102 -3.87 -13.44 -4.73
CA LEU A 102 -3.44 -13.67 -3.35
C LEU A 102 -3.90 -12.56 -2.41
N PHE A 103 -3.81 -11.30 -2.82
CA PHE A 103 -4.26 -10.17 -2.00
C PHE A 103 -5.77 -10.26 -1.73
N ALA A 104 -6.55 -10.47 -2.80
CA ALA A 104 -8.00 -10.57 -2.69
C ALA A 104 -8.43 -11.80 -1.87
N LEU A 105 -7.71 -12.93 -1.96
CA LEU A 105 -7.95 -14.12 -1.13
C LEU A 105 -7.68 -13.86 0.36
N LEU A 106 -6.52 -13.29 0.68
CA LEU A 106 -6.14 -13.03 2.07
C LEU A 106 -7.09 -12.03 2.76
N ASN A 107 -7.71 -11.13 1.99
CA ASN A 107 -8.70 -10.17 2.52
C ASN A 107 -10.15 -10.68 2.41
N GLY A 108 -10.47 -11.46 1.38
CA GLY A 108 -11.81 -11.96 1.08
C GLY A 108 -12.23 -13.16 1.93
N ILE A 109 -11.30 -14.05 2.29
CA ILE A 109 -11.61 -15.20 3.17
C ILE A 109 -12.11 -14.74 4.55
N PRO A 110 -11.45 -13.79 5.25
CA PRO A 110 -12.02 -13.21 6.46
C PRO A 110 -13.41 -12.59 6.23
N ALA A 111 -13.62 -11.91 5.10
CA ALA A 111 -14.91 -11.32 4.76
C ALA A 111 -16.01 -12.37 4.60
N TYR A 112 -15.70 -13.56 4.07
CA TYR A 112 -16.64 -14.66 3.96
C TYR A 112 -17.17 -15.12 5.33
N PHE A 113 -16.31 -15.16 6.35
CA PHE A 113 -16.70 -15.59 7.70
C PHE A 113 -17.30 -14.48 8.57
N PHE A 114 -16.86 -13.23 8.42
CA PHE A 114 -17.22 -12.11 9.31
C PHE A 114 -18.04 -10.99 8.63
N GLY A 115 -18.36 -11.14 7.34
CA GLY A 115 -19.07 -10.17 6.51
C GLY A 115 -18.16 -9.09 5.91
N ALA A 116 -18.65 -8.40 4.87
CA ALA A 116 -17.87 -7.43 4.08
C ALA A 116 -17.27 -6.26 4.90
N LYS A 117 -17.86 -5.91 6.05
CA LYS A 117 -17.34 -4.84 6.92
C LYS A 117 -15.90 -5.11 7.38
N ILE A 118 -15.51 -6.37 7.58
CA ILE A 118 -14.16 -6.72 8.05
C ILE A 118 -13.05 -6.32 7.07
N ILE A 119 -13.36 -6.19 5.77
CA ILE A 119 -12.38 -5.86 4.72
C ILE A 119 -11.66 -4.55 5.05
N THR A 120 -12.41 -3.55 5.50
CA THR A 120 -11.87 -2.23 5.87
C THR A 120 -11.12 -2.21 7.21
N LEU A 121 -11.33 -3.22 8.06
CA LEU A 121 -10.71 -3.35 9.38
C LEU A 121 -9.46 -4.24 9.36
N LEU A 122 -9.29 -5.10 8.35
CA LEU A 122 -8.16 -6.02 8.26
C LEU A 122 -6.78 -5.34 8.26
N PRO A 123 -6.58 -4.17 7.63
CA PRO A 123 -5.32 -3.42 7.73
C PRO A 123 -4.93 -3.07 9.17
N LEU A 124 -5.90 -2.77 10.05
CA LEU A 124 -5.68 -2.50 11.47
C LEU A 124 -5.30 -3.76 12.25
N LEU A 125 -5.85 -4.91 11.87
CA LEU A 125 -5.41 -6.20 12.44
C LEU A 125 -3.97 -6.53 12.01
N CYS A 126 -3.61 -6.23 10.77
CA CYS A 126 -2.22 -6.36 10.29
C CYS A 126 -1.27 -5.39 11.02
N LEU A 127 -1.73 -4.16 11.33
CA LEU A 127 -0.98 -3.21 12.17
C LEU A 127 -0.73 -3.79 13.58
N LEU A 128 -1.73 -4.42 14.20
CA LEU A 128 -1.54 -5.12 15.47
C LEU A 128 -0.46 -6.20 15.33
N GLY A 129 -0.51 -7.00 14.27
CA GLY A 129 0.53 -7.97 13.93
C GLY A 129 1.92 -7.33 13.82
N CYS A 130 2.02 -6.18 13.13
CA CYS A 130 3.27 -5.42 13.00
C CYS A 130 3.80 -4.98 14.36
N LEU A 131 2.97 -4.37 15.22
CA LEU A 131 3.33 -3.96 16.58
C LEU A 131 3.89 -5.15 17.38
N LEU A 132 3.22 -6.30 17.33
CA LEU A 132 3.62 -7.50 18.06
C LEU A 132 4.94 -8.10 17.59
N ILE A 133 5.19 -8.14 16.27
CA ILE A 133 6.44 -8.69 15.73
C ILE A 133 7.58 -7.68 15.90
N PHE A 134 7.33 -6.38 15.75
CA PHE A 134 8.32 -5.35 15.97
C PHE A 134 8.77 -5.31 17.45
N ASP A 135 7.85 -5.44 18.41
CA ASP A 135 8.15 -5.62 19.84
C ASP A 135 9.08 -6.81 20.07
N LYS A 136 8.82 -7.94 19.40
CA LYS A 136 9.68 -9.13 19.48
C LYS A 136 11.06 -8.87 18.90
N ILE A 137 11.18 -8.20 17.75
CA ILE A 137 12.47 -7.84 17.15
C ILE A 137 13.27 -6.94 18.09
N LEU A 138 12.67 -5.86 18.60
CA LEU A 138 13.33 -4.95 19.53
C LEU A 138 13.76 -5.67 20.81
N SER A 139 12.94 -6.59 21.33
CA SER A 139 13.26 -7.38 22.52
C SER A 139 14.46 -8.32 22.34
N LEU A 140 14.92 -8.58 21.10
CA LEU A 140 16.18 -9.31 20.85
C LEU A 140 17.41 -8.47 21.19
N PHE A 141 17.28 -7.14 21.19
CA PHE A 141 18.42 -6.22 21.32
C PHE A 141 18.32 -5.25 22.50
N VAL A 142 17.12 -5.04 23.04
CA VAL A 142 16.84 -4.09 24.13
C VAL A 142 16.22 -4.83 25.32
N ASP A 143 16.90 -4.84 26.46
CA ASP A 143 16.44 -5.51 27.70
C ASP A 143 15.42 -4.68 28.49
N LYS A 144 15.37 -3.35 28.28
CA LYS A 144 14.41 -2.47 28.97
C LYS A 144 13.05 -2.50 28.30
N THR A 145 12.09 -3.14 28.97
CA THR A 145 10.71 -3.35 28.50
C THR A 145 9.96 -2.06 28.14
N TRP A 146 10.12 -0.98 28.92
CA TRP A 146 9.49 0.30 28.61
C TRP A 146 10.09 0.97 27.36
N ILE A 147 11.38 0.76 27.08
CA ILE A 147 12.03 1.26 25.85
C ILE A 147 11.49 0.50 24.65
N VAL A 148 11.32 -0.82 24.78
CA VAL A 148 10.66 -1.63 23.73
C VAL A 148 9.24 -1.12 23.46
N LEU A 149 8.46 -0.83 24.50
CA LEU A 149 7.10 -0.28 24.37
C LEU A 149 7.09 1.03 23.57
N ILE A 150 7.86 2.04 24.01
CA ILE A 150 7.90 3.35 23.35
C ILE A 150 8.48 3.22 21.94
N GLY A 151 9.57 2.46 21.79
CA GLY A 151 10.21 2.19 20.51
C GLY A 151 9.27 1.51 19.50
N THR A 152 8.35 0.67 19.97
CA THR A 152 7.35 0.03 19.12
C THR A 152 6.20 0.98 18.77
N LEU A 153 5.74 1.81 19.70
CA LEU A 153 4.66 2.75 19.43
C LEU A 153 5.05 3.85 18.44
N ILE A 154 6.28 4.38 18.52
CA ILE A 154 6.74 5.48 17.66
C ILE A 154 6.49 5.27 16.16
N PRO A 155 7.01 4.20 15.51
CA PRO A 155 6.88 4.03 14.07
C PRO A 155 5.43 3.73 13.62
N PHE A 156 4.59 3.23 14.52
CA PHE A 156 3.23 2.76 14.20
C PHE A 156 2.10 3.66 14.70
N THR A 157 2.41 4.72 15.47
CA THR A 157 1.41 5.66 16.00
C THR A 157 1.73 7.12 15.72
N LEU A 158 3.02 7.47 15.63
CA LEU A 158 3.48 8.85 15.43
C LEU A 158 4.06 9.08 14.04
N SER A 159 4.04 8.07 13.18
CA SER A 159 4.66 8.11 11.85
C SER A 159 3.70 7.58 10.79
N PHE A 160 4.04 7.81 9.52
CA PHE A 160 3.14 7.55 8.38
C PHE A 160 2.60 6.12 8.19
N PRO A 161 3.23 5.03 8.69
CA PRO A 161 2.62 3.69 8.62
C PRO A 161 1.22 3.56 9.23
N VAL A 162 0.88 4.42 10.21
CA VAL A 162 -0.47 4.43 10.79
C VAL A 162 -1.53 4.87 9.78
N LEU A 163 -1.18 5.76 8.84
CA LEU A 163 -2.10 6.26 7.82
C LEU A 163 -2.49 5.14 6.86
N SER A 164 -1.50 4.35 6.40
CA SER A 164 -1.74 3.17 5.54
C SER A 164 -2.51 2.05 6.22
N SER A 165 -2.59 2.08 7.56
CA SER A 165 -3.34 1.11 8.35
C SER A 165 -4.78 1.54 8.61
N VAL A 166 -5.07 2.84 8.57
CA VAL A 166 -6.43 3.38 8.67
C VAL A 166 -7.11 3.41 7.29
N GLU A 167 -6.35 3.48 6.21
CA GLU A 167 -6.86 3.27 4.85
C GLU A 167 -6.89 1.78 4.47
N PHE A 168 -7.83 1.38 3.61
CA PHE A 168 -7.83 0.03 3.03
C PHE A 168 -6.64 -0.11 2.07
N SER A 169 -5.71 -1.02 2.34
CA SER A 169 -4.41 -1.03 1.66
C SER A 169 -3.68 -2.36 1.92
N GLU A 170 -2.89 -2.82 0.95
CA GLU A 170 -2.04 -4.02 1.06
C GLU A 170 -0.77 -3.80 1.90
N VAL A 171 -0.45 -2.54 2.20
CA VAL A 171 0.83 -2.17 2.84
C VAL A 171 0.98 -2.73 4.25
N PRO A 172 -0.01 -2.62 5.16
CA PRO A 172 0.11 -3.20 6.50
C PRO A 172 0.29 -4.72 6.49
N LEU A 173 -0.39 -5.43 5.59
CA LEU A 173 -0.20 -6.87 5.40
C LEU A 173 1.22 -7.18 4.92
N ASN A 174 1.71 -6.44 3.92
CA ASN A 174 3.07 -6.60 3.43
C ASN A 174 4.13 -6.31 4.52
N ASN A 175 3.95 -5.23 5.29
CA ASN A 175 4.84 -4.87 6.39
C ASN A 175 4.84 -5.97 7.48
N PHE A 176 3.68 -6.54 7.80
CA PHE A 176 3.57 -7.65 8.75
C PHE A 176 4.36 -8.88 8.28
N LEU A 177 4.24 -9.24 7.00
CA LEU A 177 4.97 -10.35 6.41
C LEU A 177 6.49 -10.09 6.38
N LEU A 178 6.92 -8.89 5.98
CA LEU A 178 8.33 -8.50 5.97
C LEU A 178 8.95 -8.48 7.37
N LEU A 179 8.24 -7.95 8.37
CA LEU A 179 8.69 -7.98 9.75
C LEU A 179 8.80 -9.41 10.27
N SER A 180 7.82 -10.26 9.95
CA SER A 180 7.85 -11.68 10.33
C SER A 180 9.03 -12.38 9.67
N PHE A 181 9.27 -12.14 8.38
CA PHE A 181 10.47 -12.59 7.65
C PHE A 181 11.75 -12.14 8.37
N GLY A 182 11.88 -10.85 8.67
CA GLY A 182 13.04 -10.28 9.35
C GLY A 182 13.26 -10.90 10.73
N TYR A 183 12.19 -11.11 11.51
CA TYR A 183 12.27 -11.78 12.81
C TYR A 183 12.80 -13.21 12.70
N PHE A 184 12.24 -14.03 11.79
CA PHE A 184 12.70 -15.41 11.62
C PHE A 184 14.13 -15.47 11.07
N LEU A 185 14.48 -14.60 10.12
CA LEU A 185 15.83 -14.50 9.59
C LEU A 185 16.84 -14.07 10.67
N LEU A 186 16.50 -13.11 11.54
CA LEU A 186 17.36 -12.73 12.66
C LEU A 186 17.59 -13.89 13.63
N ARG A 187 16.53 -14.65 13.94
CA ARG A 187 16.59 -15.81 14.84
C ARG A 187 17.31 -17.02 14.25
N SER A 188 17.37 -17.15 12.93
CA SER A 188 18.08 -18.23 12.25
C SER A 188 19.52 -17.84 11.91
N LEU A 189 19.68 -16.80 11.08
CA LEU A 189 20.95 -16.49 10.41
C LEU A 189 21.83 -15.56 11.23
N PHE A 190 21.23 -14.58 11.91
CA PHE A 190 21.93 -13.55 12.71
C PHE A 190 21.80 -13.76 14.22
N ALA A 191 21.59 -15.00 14.65
CA ALA A 191 21.37 -15.34 16.06
C ALA A 191 22.57 -14.94 16.95
N ASP A 192 23.78 -14.89 16.40
CA ASP A 192 24.99 -14.45 17.08
C ASP A 192 25.06 -12.94 17.34
N LYS A 193 24.20 -12.16 16.68
CA LYS A 193 24.14 -10.69 16.85
C LYS A 193 23.11 -10.26 17.90
N ILE A 194 22.27 -11.18 18.37
CA ILE A 194 21.26 -10.95 19.41
C ILE A 194 21.97 -10.72 20.74
N THR A 195 21.70 -9.59 21.40
CA THR A 195 22.40 -9.18 22.62
C THR A 195 21.65 -9.55 23.90
N VAL A 196 20.33 -9.73 23.84
CA VAL A 196 19.52 -10.13 24.98
C VAL A 196 19.46 -11.65 25.05
N PRO A 197 19.98 -12.29 26.11
CA PRO A 197 19.93 -13.74 26.28
C PRO A 197 18.47 -14.21 26.26
N ASN A 198 18.19 -15.25 25.50
CA ASN A 198 16.87 -15.88 25.48
C ASN A 198 17.04 -17.35 25.85
N GLU A 199 16.53 -17.73 27.03
CA GLU A 199 16.68 -19.09 27.58
C GLU A 199 16.14 -20.18 26.63
N ASN A 200 15.24 -19.82 25.71
CA ASN A 200 14.74 -20.67 24.62
C ASN A 200 15.47 -20.44 23.29
N LEU A 201 16.80 -20.61 23.26
CA LEU A 201 17.62 -20.52 22.05
C LEU A 201 17.64 -21.83 21.22
N ASN A 202 16.92 -22.88 21.66
CA ASN A 202 16.96 -24.20 21.02
C ASN A 202 16.09 -24.37 19.74
N SER A 203 16.73 -25.05 18.78
CA SER A 203 16.28 -26.00 17.73
C SER A 203 15.41 -25.60 16.54
N ASN A 204 14.78 -24.44 16.47
CA ASN A 204 13.85 -24.16 15.35
C ASN A 204 14.48 -23.58 14.07
N PHE A 205 15.81 -23.63 13.92
CA PHE A 205 16.53 -23.08 12.76
C PHE A 205 15.91 -23.48 11.42
N ARG A 206 15.60 -24.77 11.24
CA ARG A 206 15.02 -25.29 10.00
C ARG A 206 13.63 -24.73 9.71
N ILE A 207 12.76 -24.72 10.73
CA ILE A 207 11.38 -24.20 10.63
C ILE A 207 11.41 -22.71 10.35
N PHE A 208 12.20 -21.95 11.09
CA PHE A 208 12.30 -20.50 10.91
C PHE A 208 12.89 -20.13 9.55
N SER A 209 13.88 -20.89 9.07
CA SER A 209 14.45 -20.70 7.72
C SER A 209 13.44 -21.06 6.63
N PHE A 210 12.65 -22.12 6.80
CA PHE A 210 11.57 -22.47 5.87
C PHE A 210 10.49 -21.37 5.82
N VAL A 211 10.01 -20.94 6.99
CA VAL A 211 8.97 -19.92 7.11
C VAL A 211 9.47 -18.56 6.59
N SER A 212 10.74 -18.19 6.80
CA SER A 212 11.29 -16.94 6.23
C SER A 212 11.27 -16.97 4.70
N GLY A 213 11.63 -18.08 4.08
CA GLY A 213 11.54 -18.25 2.62
C GLY A 213 10.12 -18.11 2.08
N LEU A 214 9.15 -18.75 2.76
CA LEU A 214 7.72 -18.63 2.42
C LEU A 214 7.25 -17.18 2.51
N LEU A 215 7.52 -16.49 3.63
CA LEU A 215 7.09 -15.11 3.85
C LEU A 215 7.74 -14.12 2.88
N ALA A 216 9.01 -14.32 2.52
CA ALA A 216 9.71 -13.47 1.56
C ALA A 216 9.04 -13.50 0.18
N VAL A 217 8.63 -14.68 -0.29
CA VAL A 217 7.98 -14.83 -1.60
C VAL A 217 6.55 -14.29 -1.57
N ILE A 218 5.74 -14.58 -0.53
CA ILE A 218 4.39 -14.00 -0.38
C ILE A 218 4.48 -12.46 -0.40
N SER A 219 5.41 -11.90 0.37
CA SER A 219 5.60 -10.45 0.45
C SER A 219 6.03 -9.84 -0.90
N PHE A 220 6.91 -10.50 -1.65
CA PHE A 220 7.29 -10.08 -3.00
C PHE A 220 6.09 -10.02 -3.96
N PHE A 221 5.21 -11.02 -3.92
CA PHE A 221 4.02 -11.01 -4.79
C PHE A 221 3.01 -9.93 -4.41
N LEU A 222 2.84 -9.61 -3.12
CA LEU A 222 1.99 -8.49 -2.71
C LEU A 222 2.58 -7.15 -3.16
N ARG A 223 3.90 -6.98 -2.98
CA ARG A 223 4.65 -5.77 -3.28
C ARG A 223 6.06 -6.09 -3.73
N THR A 224 6.38 -5.74 -4.98
CA THR A 224 7.69 -6.06 -5.58
C THR A 224 8.85 -5.35 -4.87
N GLU A 225 8.60 -4.22 -4.22
CA GLU A 225 9.59 -3.47 -3.44
C GLU A 225 10.12 -4.27 -2.24
N SER A 226 9.39 -5.30 -1.81
CA SER A 226 9.83 -6.24 -0.77
C SER A 226 11.09 -7.03 -1.17
N ALA A 227 11.44 -7.07 -2.46
CA ALA A 227 12.70 -7.67 -2.91
C ALA A 227 13.93 -6.97 -2.31
N PHE A 228 13.90 -5.65 -2.11
CA PHE A 228 15.04 -4.89 -1.61
C PHE A 228 15.44 -5.28 -0.18
N PRO A 229 14.55 -5.27 0.83
CA PRO A 229 14.95 -5.68 2.17
C PRO A 229 15.41 -7.14 2.21
N VAL A 230 14.73 -8.05 1.49
CA VAL A 230 15.12 -9.47 1.42
C VAL A 230 16.54 -9.62 0.85
N PHE A 231 16.83 -8.96 -0.28
CA PHE A 231 18.15 -8.96 -0.89
C PHE A 231 19.22 -8.37 0.03
N LEU A 232 18.94 -7.22 0.66
CA LEU A 232 19.90 -6.54 1.54
C LEU A 232 20.22 -7.37 2.79
N PHE A 233 19.24 -8.05 3.40
CA PHE A 233 19.51 -9.00 4.47
C PHE A 233 20.42 -10.14 4.01
N GLY A 234 20.16 -10.71 2.83
CA GLY A 234 21.00 -11.75 2.24
C GLY A 234 22.42 -11.26 1.95
N PHE A 235 22.56 -10.06 1.40
CA PHE A 235 23.85 -9.43 1.13
C PHE A 235 24.66 -9.21 2.42
N LEU A 236 24.03 -8.69 3.48
CA LEU A 236 24.70 -8.49 4.77
C LEU A 236 25.15 -9.80 5.43
N ALA A 237 24.50 -10.93 5.14
CA ALA A 237 24.89 -12.22 5.70
C ALA A 237 26.30 -12.67 5.28
N PHE A 238 26.83 -12.16 4.17
CA PHE A 238 28.18 -12.46 3.69
C PHE A 238 29.30 -11.79 4.50
N PHE A 239 28.99 -10.79 5.32
CA PHE A 239 29.98 -9.96 6.04
C PHE A 239 30.28 -10.44 7.47
N SER A 240 29.71 -11.58 7.90
CA SER A 240 30.05 -12.22 9.18
C SER A 240 30.38 -13.69 8.98
N GLN A 241 31.44 -14.19 9.64
CA GLN A 241 31.91 -15.56 9.45
C GLN A 241 30.86 -16.59 9.88
N LYS A 242 30.21 -16.34 11.03
CA LYS A 242 29.20 -17.26 11.59
C LYS A 242 27.91 -17.28 10.76
N THR A 243 27.48 -16.13 10.26
CA THR A 243 26.33 -16.04 9.33
C THR A 243 26.64 -16.75 8.02
N ARG A 244 27.85 -16.56 7.45
CA ARG A 244 28.29 -17.27 6.23
C ARG A 244 28.25 -18.78 6.36
N ASN A 245 28.72 -19.32 7.49
CA ASN A 245 28.72 -20.76 7.72
C ASN A 245 27.29 -21.31 7.75
N ASN A 246 26.36 -20.59 8.37
CA ASN A 246 24.95 -20.99 8.46
C ASN A 246 24.15 -20.67 7.19
N LEU A 247 24.66 -19.79 6.31
CA LEU A 247 23.95 -19.33 5.12
C LEU A 247 23.60 -20.49 4.18
N LYS A 248 24.50 -21.45 4.00
CA LYS A 248 24.24 -22.62 3.14
C LYS A 248 23.03 -23.41 3.63
N GLU A 249 22.98 -23.73 4.92
CA GLU A 249 21.86 -24.48 5.50
C GLU A 249 20.58 -23.65 5.51
N TYR A 250 20.67 -22.36 5.86
CA TYR A 250 19.56 -21.42 5.79
C TYR A 250 18.94 -21.39 4.39
N MET A 251 19.78 -21.27 3.36
CA MET A 251 19.33 -21.21 1.96
C MET A 251 18.61 -22.48 1.53
N ILE A 252 19.04 -23.67 1.97
CA ILE A 252 18.33 -24.93 1.64
C ILE A 252 16.88 -24.87 2.13
N PHE A 253 16.66 -24.57 3.40
CA PHE A 253 15.31 -24.54 3.97
C PHE A 253 14.48 -23.36 3.45
N SER A 254 15.08 -22.17 3.35
CA SER A 254 14.42 -20.98 2.81
C SER A 254 14.06 -21.16 1.33
N PHE A 255 14.87 -21.87 0.56
CA PHE A 255 14.58 -22.18 -0.84
C PHE A 255 13.36 -23.09 -0.96
N PHE A 256 13.23 -24.14 -0.15
CA PHE A 256 12.03 -24.99 -0.15
C PHE A 256 10.77 -24.23 0.26
N GLY A 257 10.84 -23.37 1.28
CA GLY A 257 9.73 -22.49 1.66
C GLY A 257 9.34 -21.53 0.54
N GLY A 258 10.34 -20.96 -0.13
CA GLY A 258 10.17 -20.10 -1.30
C GLY A 258 9.55 -20.81 -2.49
N ILE A 259 10.01 -22.02 -2.84
CA ILE A 259 9.43 -22.85 -3.92
C ILE A 259 7.97 -23.15 -3.62
N LEU A 260 7.64 -23.58 -2.40
CA LEU A 260 6.26 -23.90 -2.05
C LEU A 260 5.36 -22.67 -2.23
N SER A 261 5.78 -21.52 -1.71
CA SER A 261 5.02 -20.28 -1.88
C SER A 261 4.92 -19.86 -3.35
N PHE A 262 6.00 -19.96 -4.11
CA PHE A 262 6.02 -19.60 -5.52
C PHE A 262 5.12 -20.54 -6.35
N GLY A 263 5.15 -21.84 -6.07
CA GLY A 263 4.28 -22.82 -6.72
C GLY A 263 2.81 -22.51 -6.47
N LEU A 264 2.42 -22.28 -5.21
CA LEU A 264 1.03 -21.96 -4.86
C LEU A 264 0.56 -20.64 -5.50
N ILE A 265 1.34 -19.56 -5.34
CA ILE A 265 0.96 -18.24 -5.89
C ILE A 265 1.05 -18.23 -7.41
N GLY A 266 2.05 -18.89 -7.97
CA GLY A 266 2.26 -19.01 -9.40
C GLY A 266 1.10 -19.72 -10.09
N VAL A 267 0.59 -20.79 -9.49
CA VAL A 267 -0.62 -21.48 -9.97
C VAL A 267 -1.83 -20.56 -9.91
N LEU A 268 -2.04 -19.84 -8.80
CA LEU A 268 -3.16 -18.88 -8.68
C LEU A 268 -3.08 -17.77 -9.73
N ASN A 269 -1.90 -17.19 -9.93
CA ASN A 269 -1.67 -16.16 -10.94
C ASN A 269 -1.84 -16.69 -12.36
N PHE A 270 -1.42 -17.93 -12.61
CA PHE A 270 -1.58 -18.58 -13.91
C PHE A 270 -3.05 -18.78 -14.24
N PHE A 271 -3.86 -19.29 -13.31
CA PHE A 271 -5.29 -19.43 -13.52
C PHE A 271 -5.99 -18.08 -13.73
N TYR A 272 -5.60 -17.03 -12.99
CA TYR A 272 -6.23 -15.72 -13.09
C TYR A 272 -5.82 -14.90 -14.33
N SER A 273 -4.53 -14.90 -14.66
CA SER A 273 -3.97 -13.98 -15.66
C SER A 273 -3.39 -14.69 -16.88
N GLY A 274 -3.10 -15.98 -16.79
CA GLY A 274 -2.38 -16.76 -17.82
C GLY A 274 -0.86 -16.72 -17.66
N HIS A 275 -0.33 -16.09 -16.60
CA HIS A 275 1.12 -16.03 -16.36
C HIS A 275 1.44 -16.22 -14.87
N PRO A 276 2.45 -17.05 -14.50
CA PRO A 276 2.74 -17.37 -13.10
C PRO A 276 3.23 -16.16 -12.27
N MET A 277 3.88 -15.18 -12.91
CA MET A 277 4.27 -13.94 -12.23
C MET A 277 3.11 -12.94 -12.06
N GLY A 278 1.96 -13.18 -12.71
CA GLY A 278 0.84 -12.26 -12.75
C GLY A 278 1.04 -11.08 -13.71
N ILE A 279 -0.06 -10.42 -14.09
CA ILE A 279 -0.04 -9.31 -15.06
C ILE A 279 0.65 -8.06 -14.50
N ARG A 280 0.48 -7.77 -13.20
CA ARG A 280 1.13 -6.64 -12.52
C ARG A 280 2.64 -6.67 -12.68
N PHE A 281 3.25 -7.85 -12.49
CA PHE A 281 4.70 -7.99 -12.57
C PHE A 281 5.20 -7.73 -14.00
N LEU A 282 4.53 -8.30 -15.00
CA LEU A 282 4.89 -8.11 -16.41
C LEU A 282 4.84 -6.63 -16.79
N VAL A 283 3.74 -5.98 -16.46
CA VAL A 283 3.51 -4.57 -16.79
C VAL A 283 4.48 -3.66 -16.06
N SER A 284 4.60 -3.82 -14.73
CA SER A 284 5.51 -2.99 -13.93
C SER A 284 6.97 -3.16 -14.37
N SER A 285 7.37 -4.36 -14.80
CA SER A 285 8.73 -4.60 -15.30
C SER A 285 8.95 -3.94 -16.67
N GLN A 286 7.97 -4.02 -17.56
CA GLN A 286 8.03 -3.35 -18.86
C GLN A 286 8.07 -1.82 -18.72
N ASP A 287 7.28 -1.28 -17.79
CA ASP A 287 7.27 0.15 -17.47
C ASP A 287 8.60 0.59 -16.85
N ALA A 288 9.12 -0.19 -15.89
CA ALA A 288 10.41 0.07 -15.30
C ALA A 288 11.53 0.08 -16.34
N MET A 289 11.56 -0.88 -17.26
CA MET A 289 12.60 -0.93 -18.31
C MET A 289 12.45 0.19 -19.34
N SER A 290 11.23 0.51 -19.76
CA SER A 290 10.98 1.53 -20.80
C SER A 290 11.17 2.96 -20.29
N GLN A 291 10.94 3.21 -19.00
CA GLN A 291 11.02 4.54 -18.41
C GLN A 291 12.33 4.81 -17.66
N PHE A 292 13.24 3.83 -17.59
CA PHE A 292 14.49 4.00 -16.85
C PHE A 292 15.46 4.92 -17.61
N SER A 293 15.79 6.04 -17.00
CA SER A 293 16.97 6.83 -17.35
C SER A 293 17.64 7.34 -16.08
N ILE A 294 18.98 7.38 -16.07
CA ILE A 294 19.74 7.78 -14.88
C ILE A 294 19.36 9.19 -14.44
N GLU A 295 19.22 10.12 -15.39
CA GLU A 295 18.80 11.50 -15.13
C GLU A 295 17.42 11.56 -14.46
N LYS A 296 16.43 10.84 -15.01
CA LYS A 296 15.09 10.77 -14.42
C LYS A 296 15.16 10.17 -13.02
N GLN A 297 15.92 9.10 -12.81
CA GLN A 297 16.02 8.45 -11.50
C GLN A 297 16.69 9.31 -10.44
N ILE A 298 17.64 10.18 -10.81
CA ILE A 298 18.21 11.17 -9.88
C ILE A 298 17.14 12.17 -9.43
N VAL A 299 16.31 12.67 -10.36
CA VAL A 299 15.21 13.58 -10.03
C VAL A 299 14.17 12.89 -9.14
N ILE A 300 13.83 11.63 -9.45
CA ILE A 300 12.91 10.82 -8.64
C ILE A 300 13.45 10.63 -7.22
N LEU A 301 14.73 10.26 -7.10
CA LEU A 301 15.42 10.09 -5.83
C LEU A 301 15.39 11.38 -5.01
N GLN A 302 15.67 12.53 -5.64
CA GLN A 302 15.58 13.84 -4.99
C GLN A 302 14.15 14.13 -4.51
N GLY A 303 13.13 13.85 -5.33
CA GLY A 303 11.73 14.00 -4.96
C GLY A 303 11.33 13.15 -3.75
N TYR A 304 11.74 11.88 -3.70
CA TYR A 304 11.45 11.00 -2.56
C TYR A 304 12.23 11.38 -1.28
N LEU A 305 13.47 11.85 -1.39
CA LEU A 305 14.29 12.17 -0.21
C LEU A 305 14.07 13.60 0.31
N LEU A 306 14.11 14.58 -0.59
CA LEU A 306 14.08 16.01 -0.28
C LEU A 306 12.72 16.65 -0.57
N GLY A 307 11.83 15.97 -1.31
CA GLY A 307 10.51 16.50 -1.66
C GLY A 307 10.52 17.32 -2.95
N ASP A 308 9.36 17.39 -3.59
CA ASP A 308 9.10 18.13 -4.82
C ASP A 308 7.67 18.70 -4.78
N ALA A 309 7.13 19.17 -5.91
CA ALA A 309 5.75 19.69 -5.98
C ALA A 309 4.66 18.63 -5.66
N THR A 310 5.01 17.35 -5.76
CA THR A 310 4.11 16.19 -5.61
C THR A 310 4.37 15.36 -4.35
N LYS A 311 5.56 15.45 -3.75
CA LYS A 311 6.00 14.63 -2.61
C LYS A 311 6.57 15.49 -1.50
N SER A 312 6.31 15.11 -0.25
CA SER A 312 6.85 15.85 0.90
C SER A 312 8.34 15.63 1.13
N GLY A 313 8.90 14.49 0.71
CA GLY A 313 10.30 14.12 0.96
C GLY A 313 10.51 13.45 2.31
N PHE A 314 11.16 12.29 2.31
CA PHE A 314 11.43 11.49 3.49
C PHE A 314 12.21 12.25 4.56
N LEU A 315 13.27 12.97 4.20
CA LEU A 315 14.11 13.68 5.16
C LEU A 315 13.45 14.96 5.72
N LYS A 316 12.43 15.49 5.02
CA LYS A 316 11.58 16.57 5.54
C LYS A 316 10.53 16.05 6.52
N ALA A 317 9.93 14.90 6.21
CA ALA A 317 8.94 14.26 7.10
C ALA A 317 9.61 13.63 8.34
N SER A 318 10.77 13.01 8.15
CA SER A 318 11.54 12.26 9.14
C SER A 318 13.03 12.65 9.05
N PRO A 319 13.49 13.72 9.71
CA PRO A 319 14.88 14.18 9.61
C PRO A 319 15.81 13.25 10.40
N TYR A 320 16.11 12.09 9.82
CA TYR A 320 16.91 11.02 10.42
C TYR A 320 18.36 11.00 9.92
N THR A 321 18.79 11.99 9.14
CA THR A 321 20.14 12.04 8.55
C THR A 321 21.25 11.82 9.57
N ILE A 322 21.22 12.53 10.69
CA ILE A 322 22.24 12.40 11.76
C ILE A 322 22.24 10.99 12.36
N LEU A 323 21.08 10.35 12.45
CA LEU A 323 20.93 9.00 13.01
C LEU A 323 21.44 7.94 12.03
N ILE A 324 21.14 8.09 10.73
CA ILE A 324 21.68 7.23 9.67
C ILE A 324 23.22 7.33 9.66
N LEU A 325 23.76 8.54 9.67
CA LEU A 325 25.21 8.76 9.74
C LEU A 325 25.82 8.21 11.04
N GLY A 326 25.10 8.28 12.16
CA GLY A 326 25.51 7.70 13.43
C GLY A 326 25.66 6.17 13.37
N ILE A 327 24.72 5.48 12.72
CA ILE A 327 24.78 4.03 12.50
C ILE A 327 25.99 3.68 11.61
N LEU A 328 26.20 4.41 10.52
CA LEU A 328 27.35 4.22 9.62
C LEU A 328 28.68 4.47 10.33
N SER A 329 28.76 5.52 11.14
CA SER A 329 29.93 5.86 11.95
C SER A 329 30.24 4.76 12.97
N ASP A 330 29.22 4.21 13.65
CA ASP A 330 29.44 3.11 14.59
C ASP A 330 29.91 1.82 13.89
N LEU A 331 29.34 1.51 12.73
CA LEU A 331 29.78 0.39 11.91
C LEU A 331 31.25 0.56 11.47
N ALA A 332 31.62 1.74 10.97
CA ALA A 332 33.00 2.05 10.56
C ALA A 332 33.99 1.92 11.72
N ARG A 333 33.58 2.36 12.93
CA ARG A 333 34.39 2.27 14.15
C ARG A 333 34.56 0.82 14.63
N ARG A 334 33.47 0.04 14.69
CA ARG A 334 33.51 -1.34 15.21
C ARG A 334 34.06 -2.34 14.19
N LYS A 335 33.97 -2.04 12.89
CA LYS A 335 34.31 -2.94 11.77
C LYS A 335 33.60 -4.31 11.84
N GLN A 336 32.47 -4.37 12.54
CA GLN A 336 31.69 -5.59 12.73
C GLN A 336 30.20 -5.27 12.66
N LEU A 337 29.44 -6.18 12.04
CA LEU A 337 27.99 -6.08 12.02
C LEU A 337 27.39 -6.36 13.40
N SER A 338 26.54 -5.44 13.84
CA SER A 338 25.67 -5.50 15.01
C SER A 338 24.19 -5.39 14.60
N GLY A 339 23.27 -5.66 15.54
CA GLY A 339 21.82 -5.57 15.28
C GLY A 339 21.38 -4.20 14.74
N GLU A 340 21.91 -3.11 15.31
CA GLU A 340 21.65 -1.75 14.83
C GLU A 340 22.14 -1.51 13.39
N SER A 341 23.33 -2.02 13.06
CA SER A 341 23.88 -1.88 11.70
C SER A 341 23.11 -2.71 10.69
N ILE A 342 22.68 -3.93 11.04
CA ILE A 342 21.93 -4.81 10.14
C ILE A 342 20.58 -4.19 9.80
N LEU A 343 19.78 -3.87 10.82
CA LEU A 343 18.45 -3.30 10.62
C LEU A 343 18.51 -1.88 10.03
N GLY A 344 19.48 -1.08 10.46
CA GLY A 344 19.71 0.28 9.95
C GLY A 344 20.12 0.31 8.49
N LEU A 345 21.08 -0.53 8.08
CA LEU A 345 21.53 -0.62 6.68
C LEU A 345 20.45 -1.20 5.77
N VAL A 346 19.73 -2.24 6.22
CA VAL A 346 18.60 -2.76 5.44
C VAL A 346 17.53 -1.69 5.28
N GLY A 347 17.16 -0.99 6.34
CA GLY A 347 16.18 0.08 6.29
C GLY A 347 16.59 1.22 5.37
N ALA A 348 17.78 1.79 5.57
CA ALA A 348 18.32 2.86 4.73
C ALA A 348 18.47 2.39 3.28
N GLY A 349 19.12 1.25 3.04
CA GLY A 349 19.32 0.70 1.70
C GLY A 349 18.01 0.42 0.97
N THR A 350 16.96 0.00 1.68
CA THR A 350 15.62 -0.17 1.12
C THR A 350 15.00 1.17 0.73
N LEU A 351 15.09 2.19 1.60
CA LEU A 351 14.60 3.54 1.29
C LEU A 351 15.26 4.12 0.03
N PHE A 352 16.58 4.05 -0.05
CA PHE A 352 17.34 4.55 -1.21
C PHE A 352 17.06 3.73 -2.47
N SER A 353 17.03 2.40 -2.37
CA SER A 353 16.73 1.53 -3.51
C SER A 353 15.33 1.76 -4.08
N ILE A 354 14.30 1.81 -3.23
CA ILE A 354 12.92 2.09 -3.68
C ILE A 354 12.86 3.48 -4.34
N SER A 355 13.49 4.47 -3.71
CA SER A 355 13.49 5.84 -4.24
C SER A 355 14.22 5.96 -5.58
N PHE A 356 15.21 5.11 -5.86
CA PHE A 356 16.01 5.16 -7.09
C PHE A 356 15.53 4.21 -8.20
N PHE A 357 14.86 3.11 -7.86
CA PHE A 357 14.36 2.14 -8.83
C PHE A 357 12.84 2.27 -9.07
N SER A 358 12.19 3.28 -8.48
CA SER A 358 10.77 3.50 -8.72
C SER A 358 10.53 3.87 -10.19
N PRO A 359 9.66 3.16 -10.91
CA PRO A 359 9.28 3.54 -12.28
C PRO A 359 8.46 4.83 -12.29
N TYR A 360 7.82 5.17 -11.16
CA TYR A 360 6.83 6.24 -11.07
C TYR A 360 7.12 7.26 -9.97
N THR A 361 6.76 8.48 -10.28
CA THR A 361 6.70 9.62 -9.36
C THR A 361 5.28 9.67 -8.77
N ALA A 362 4.90 8.64 -8.04
CA ALA A 362 3.57 8.56 -7.44
C ALA A 362 3.51 9.45 -6.18
N GLY A 363 2.98 10.67 -6.33
CA GLY A 363 2.79 11.62 -5.22
C GLY A 363 1.51 11.45 -4.40
N VAL A 364 0.62 10.53 -4.79
CA VAL A 364 -0.80 10.62 -4.42
C VAL A 364 -1.11 10.14 -2.99
N HIS A 365 -0.49 9.05 -2.51
CA HIS A 365 -0.80 8.50 -1.18
C HIS A 365 0.26 8.82 -0.13
N HIS A 366 -0.18 9.36 1.00
CA HIS A 366 0.67 9.83 2.11
C HIS A 366 1.82 10.71 1.62
N PHE A 367 1.52 11.64 0.71
CA PHE A 367 2.49 12.58 0.13
C PHE A 367 3.74 11.89 -0.47
N GLY A 368 3.55 10.70 -1.04
CA GLY A 368 4.58 9.90 -1.69
C GLY A 368 5.39 8.98 -0.78
N LEU A 369 5.14 8.94 0.54
CA LEU A 369 5.97 8.16 1.47
C LEU A 369 5.50 6.71 1.69
N ARG A 370 4.30 6.34 1.22
CA ARG A 370 3.72 5.00 1.39
C ARG A 370 4.64 3.87 0.90
N TYR A 371 5.34 4.07 -0.21
CA TYR A 371 6.26 3.09 -0.79
C TYR A 371 7.50 2.85 0.09
N LEU A 372 7.83 3.79 0.98
CA LEU A 372 9.02 3.79 1.81
C LEU A 372 8.80 3.13 3.19
N GLU A 373 7.58 2.67 3.49
CA GLU A 373 7.23 2.12 4.81
C GLU A 373 8.10 0.94 5.24
N SER A 374 8.36 0.00 4.34
CA SER A 374 9.18 -1.18 4.64
C SER A 374 10.60 -0.79 5.07
N GLY A 375 11.23 0.12 4.34
CA GLY A 375 12.54 0.67 4.68
C GLY A 375 12.52 1.50 5.96
N PHE A 376 11.49 2.33 6.15
CA PHE A 376 11.32 3.15 7.35
C PHE A 376 11.18 2.33 8.63
N ILE A 377 10.43 1.22 8.58
CA ILE A 377 10.22 0.35 9.74
C ILE A 377 11.54 -0.30 10.18
N PHE A 378 12.29 -0.90 9.25
CA PHE A 378 13.60 -1.49 9.58
C PHE A 378 14.61 -0.43 10.04
N LEU A 379 14.62 0.74 9.39
CA LEU A 379 15.48 1.86 9.80
C LEU A 379 15.13 2.32 11.23
N SER A 380 13.85 2.42 11.56
CA SER A 380 13.39 2.79 12.90
C SER A 380 13.87 1.79 13.95
N ALA A 381 13.83 0.47 13.65
CA ALA A 381 14.40 -0.53 14.54
C ALA A 381 15.91 -0.34 14.74
N GLY A 382 16.66 -0.14 13.65
CA GLY A 382 18.10 0.12 13.71
C GLY A 382 18.46 1.38 14.52
N ILE A 383 17.73 2.47 14.30
CA ILE A 383 17.86 3.73 15.04
C ILE A 383 17.60 3.52 16.54
N LEU A 384 16.52 2.84 16.90
CA LEU A 384 16.17 2.61 18.32
C LEU A 384 17.23 1.78 19.04
N ILE A 385 17.72 0.72 18.41
CA ILE A 385 18.80 -0.12 18.98
C ILE A 385 20.09 0.69 19.11
N PHE A 386 20.43 1.47 18.08
CA PHE A 386 21.60 2.37 18.10
C PHE A 386 21.52 3.37 19.25
N LEU A 387 20.39 4.06 19.40
CA LEU A 387 20.17 5.05 20.47
C LEU A 387 20.24 4.41 21.84
N TYR A 388 19.62 3.24 22.01
CA TYR A 388 19.65 2.50 23.27
C TYR A 388 21.09 2.19 23.69
N ARG A 389 21.85 1.58 22.78
CA ARG A 389 23.24 1.21 23.02
C ARG A 389 24.12 2.41 23.27
N ARG A 390 23.98 3.49 22.47
CA ARG A 390 24.76 4.71 22.64
C ARG A 390 24.45 5.46 23.93
N SER A 391 23.21 5.40 24.41
CA SER A 391 22.84 5.98 25.70
C SER A 391 23.48 5.27 26.88
N ILE A 392 23.79 3.97 26.74
CA ILE A 392 24.52 3.20 27.74
C ILE A 392 26.02 3.41 27.62
N GLU A 393 26.58 3.27 26.42
CA GLU A 393 28.03 3.37 26.19
C GLU A 393 28.55 4.81 26.36
N PHE A 394 27.79 5.83 25.95
CA PHE A 394 28.19 7.24 25.94
C PHE A 394 27.03 8.14 26.39
N PRO A 395 26.74 8.24 27.71
CA PRO A 395 25.52 8.90 28.21
C PRO A 395 25.32 10.35 27.73
N ASN A 396 26.38 11.16 27.65
CA ASN A 396 26.28 12.56 27.20
C ASN A 396 25.96 12.66 25.69
N LEU A 397 26.63 11.86 24.86
CA LEU A 397 26.32 11.79 23.44
C LEU A 397 24.92 11.20 23.21
N GLY A 398 24.54 10.20 23.99
CA GLY A 398 23.20 9.63 24.02
C GLY A 398 22.11 10.68 24.26
N LYS A 399 22.29 11.57 25.24
CA LYS A 399 21.36 12.68 25.50
C LYS A 399 21.20 13.60 24.29
N VAL A 400 22.30 13.95 23.61
CA VAL A 400 22.27 14.78 22.40
C VAL A 400 21.53 14.07 21.26
N LEU A 401 21.79 12.77 21.08
CA LEU A 401 21.11 11.97 20.06
C LEU A 401 19.61 11.81 20.36
N ILE A 402 19.22 11.64 21.62
CA ILE A 402 17.81 11.61 22.05
C ILE A 402 17.12 12.94 21.77
N LEU A 403 17.78 14.08 21.99
CA LEU A 403 17.24 15.39 21.65
C LEU A 403 17.01 15.53 20.14
N SER A 404 17.98 15.08 19.33
CA SER A 404 17.85 15.05 17.87
C SER A 404 16.66 14.20 17.42
N VAL A 405 16.49 13.02 18.02
CA VAL A 405 15.33 12.15 17.76
C VAL A 405 14.03 12.81 18.14
N SER A 406 13.99 13.50 19.29
CA SER A 406 12.78 14.20 19.75
C SER A 406 12.32 15.26 18.75
N LEU A 407 13.28 15.97 18.13
CA LEU A 407 12.99 16.88 17.03
C LEU A 407 12.45 16.13 15.80
N SER A 408 13.08 15.02 15.40
CA SER A 408 12.59 14.21 14.28
C SER A 408 11.18 13.64 14.52
N LEU A 409 10.87 13.25 15.76
CA LEU A 409 9.55 12.79 16.16
C LEU A 409 8.49 13.88 16.04
N TYR A 410 8.83 15.14 16.33
CA TYR A 410 7.92 16.26 16.12
C TYR A 410 7.55 16.41 14.64
N PHE A 411 8.51 16.29 13.72
CA PHE A 411 8.23 16.33 12.27
C PHE A 411 7.38 15.14 11.82
N ASN A 412 7.68 13.92 12.29
CA ASN A 412 6.86 12.74 12.02
C ASN A 412 5.42 12.94 12.49
N TYR A 413 5.25 13.40 13.74
CA TYR A 413 3.93 13.68 14.31
C TYR A 413 3.18 14.74 13.50
N LYS A 414 3.85 15.85 13.14
CA LYS A 414 3.25 16.91 12.33
C LYS A 414 2.79 16.36 10.98
N PHE A 415 3.65 15.59 10.31
CA PHE A 415 3.33 14.95 9.03
C PHE A 415 2.13 14.01 9.13
N THR A 416 2.16 13.08 10.09
CA THR A 416 1.07 12.13 10.34
C THR A 416 -0.24 12.84 10.69
N ARG A 417 -0.17 13.91 11.50
CA ARG A 417 -1.34 14.73 11.84
C ARG A 417 -1.95 15.39 10.61
N GLU A 418 -1.14 15.98 9.72
CA GLU A 418 -1.66 16.55 8.47
C GLU A 418 -2.27 15.46 7.57
N GLY A 419 -1.65 14.27 7.49
CA GLY A 419 -2.22 13.12 6.79
C GLY A 419 -3.61 12.74 7.32
N PHE A 420 -3.76 12.65 8.65
CA PHE A 420 -5.06 12.39 9.25
C PHE A 420 -6.08 13.51 8.99
N LYS A 421 -5.68 14.79 9.07
CA LYS A 421 -6.57 15.91 8.76
C LYS A 421 -7.12 15.83 7.33
N ILE A 422 -6.28 15.47 6.36
CA ILE A 422 -6.73 15.29 4.97
C ILE A 422 -7.66 14.09 4.86
N LEU A 423 -7.29 12.95 5.45
CA LEU A 423 -8.09 11.73 5.41
C LEU A 423 -9.50 11.96 6.01
N PHE A 424 -9.58 12.45 7.25
CA PHE A 424 -10.86 12.72 7.90
C PHE A 424 -11.59 13.92 7.28
N GLY A 425 -10.88 14.92 6.75
CA GLY A 425 -11.46 16.05 6.03
C GLY A 425 -12.10 15.65 4.71
N SER A 426 -11.66 14.55 4.10
CA SER A 426 -12.22 14.03 2.84
C SER A 426 -13.56 13.29 3.00
N ILE A 427 -13.96 12.94 4.23
CA ILE A 427 -15.18 12.17 4.50
C ILE A 427 -16.45 12.88 4.01
N ALA A 428 -16.61 14.16 4.35
CA ALA A 428 -17.83 14.88 4.01
C ALA A 428 -17.95 15.10 2.48
N PRO A 429 -16.89 15.55 1.78
CA PRO A 429 -16.87 15.58 0.32
C PRO A 429 -17.13 14.22 -0.33
N TYR A 430 -16.47 13.16 0.16
CA TYR A 430 -16.65 11.79 -0.34
C TYR A 430 -18.09 11.34 -0.17
N SER A 431 -18.64 11.42 1.04
CA SER A 431 -20.03 11.04 1.34
C SER A 431 -21.03 11.82 0.49
N GLN A 432 -20.78 13.12 0.26
CA GLN A 432 -21.63 13.94 -0.60
C GLN A 432 -21.67 13.36 -2.03
N ILE A 433 -20.50 13.12 -2.65
CA ILE A 433 -20.42 12.56 -4.01
C ILE A 433 -21.04 11.16 -4.07
N GLN A 434 -20.72 10.30 -3.11
CA GLN A 434 -21.19 8.92 -3.08
C GLN A 434 -22.72 8.83 -2.93
N ASN A 435 -23.34 9.68 -2.10
CA ASN A 435 -24.79 9.74 -1.97
C ASN A 435 -25.45 10.21 -3.27
N GLU A 436 -24.88 11.20 -3.95
CA GLU A 436 -25.39 11.65 -5.24
C GLU A 436 -25.30 10.54 -6.28
N PHE A 437 -24.19 9.81 -6.35
CA PHE A 437 -24.02 8.71 -7.30
C PHE A 437 -24.97 7.55 -7.03
N GLN A 438 -25.16 7.16 -5.77
CA GLN A 438 -26.09 6.08 -5.40
C GLN A 438 -27.55 6.43 -5.67
N SER A 439 -27.91 7.72 -5.67
CA SER A 439 -29.24 8.17 -6.08
C SER A 439 -29.48 8.06 -7.59
N LYS A 440 -28.44 7.83 -8.39
CA LYS A 440 -28.48 7.76 -9.85
C LYS A 440 -28.18 6.33 -10.32
N ARG A 441 -28.95 5.86 -11.31
CA ARG A 441 -28.79 4.51 -11.85
C ARG A 441 -27.56 4.37 -12.75
N ILE A 442 -27.32 5.37 -13.61
CA ILE A 442 -26.23 5.36 -14.61
C ILE A 442 -25.50 6.71 -14.56
N ILE A 443 -24.18 6.64 -14.48
CA ILE A 443 -23.27 7.79 -14.43
C ILE A 443 -22.23 7.63 -15.53
N VAL A 444 -22.09 8.66 -16.35
CA VAL A 444 -21.14 8.74 -17.46
C VAL A 444 -20.06 9.75 -17.09
N HIS A 445 -18.84 9.25 -16.95
CA HIS A 445 -17.64 9.99 -16.61
C HIS A 445 -16.98 10.54 -17.88
N LYS A 446 -16.81 11.86 -17.94
CA LYS A 446 -16.06 12.51 -19.02
C LYS A 446 -14.59 12.65 -18.63
N GLY A 447 -13.74 11.88 -19.31
CA GLY A 447 -12.32 11.81 -19.02
C GLY A 447 -11.99 11.06 -17.72
N GLN A 448 -10.77 10.53 -17.68
CA GLN A 448 -10.28 9.67 -16.60
C GLN A 448 -10.15 10.39 -15.25
N PHE A 449 -10.01 11.71 -15.23
CA PHE A 449 -9.91 12.47 -13.98
C PHE A 449 -11.14 12.29 -13.08
N THR A 450 -12.32 12.15 -13.68
CA THR A 450 -13.56 11.96 -12.93
C THR A 450 -13.74 10.53 -12.42
N ASN A 451 -12.96 9.57 -12.91
CA ASN A 451 -13.05 8.16 -12.51
C ASN A 451 -12.54 7.93 -11.08
N TYR A 452 -11.66 8.81 -10.59
CA TYR A 452 -11.17 8.81 -9.20
C TYR A 452 -12.25 9.07 -8.15
N LEU A 453 -13.45 9.46 -8.56
CA LEU A 453 -14.57 9.74 -7.67
C LEU A 453 -15.56 8.58 -7.55
N ILE A 454 -15.38 7.52 -8.33
CA ILE A 454 -16.32 6.40 -8.42
C ILE A 454 -16.51 5.79 -7.03
N GLY A 455 -15.45 5.35 -6.35
CA GLY A 455 -15.54 4.86 -4.98
C GLY A 455 -16.61 3.78 -4.78
N PHE A 456 -17.19 3.74 -3.58
CA PHE A 456 -18.16 2.69 -3.22
C PHE A 456 -19.38 2.58 -4.15
N SER A 457 -19.79 3.66 -4.84
CA SER A 457 -20.93 3.63 -5.76
C SER A 457 -20.73 2.68 -6.94
N TYR A 458 -19.49 2.25 -7.24
CA TYR A 458 -19.22 1.22 -8.23
C TYR A 458 -20.04 -0.06 -8.02
N LEU A 459 -20.33 -0.41 -6.77
CA LEU A 459 -21.06 -1.65 -6.43
C LEU A 459 -22.58 -1.51 -6.58
N ASN A 460 -23.10 -0.27 -6.62
CA ASN A 460 -24.54 0.00 -6.55
C ASN A 460 -25.10 0.76 -7.78
N SER A 461 -24.23 1.42 -8.54
CA SER A 461 -24.57 2.24 -9.71
C SER A 461 -23.75 1.79 -10.92
N ILE A 462 -24.27 2.04 -12.12
CA ILE A 462 -23.56 1.75 -13.37
C ILE A 462 -22.69 2.94 -13.75
N HIS A 463 -21.39 2.71 -13.92
CA HIS A 463 -20.42 3.72 -14.30
C HIS A 463 -19.86 3.43 -15.69
N PHE A 464 -19.89 4.44 -16.56
CA PHE A 464 -19.25 4.42 -17.88
C PHE A 464 -18.21 5.53 -17.98
N ALA A 465 -17.12 5.32 -18.73
CA ALA A 465 -16.20 6.38 -19.09
C ALA A 465 -16.18 6.62 -20.61
N VAL A 466 -16.16 7.90 -20.98
CA VAL A 466 -16.10 8.35 -22.38
C VAL A 466 -15.03 9.42 -22.54
N ASN A 467 -14.17 9.23 -23.55
CA ASN A 467 -13.05 10.13 -23.84
C ASN A 467 -13.21 10.85 -25.19
N THR A 468 -14.21 10.49 -25.99
CA THR A 468 -14.48 11.14 -27.27
C THR A 468 -15.97 11.40 -27.46
N GLU A 469 -16.30 12.41 -28.27
CA GLU A 469 -17.67 12.71 -28.65
C GLU A 469 -18.34 11.53 -29.36
N LYS A 470 -17.57 10.83 -30.21
CA LYS A 470 -18.05 9.63 -30.93
C LYS A 470 -18.48 8.54 -29.96
N ASP A 471 -17.69 8.28 -28.91
CA ASP A 471 -18.02 7.28 -27.90
C ASP A 471 -19.25 7.69 -27.09
N ALA A 472 -19.39 8.97 -26.75
CA ALA A 472 -20.57 9.48 -26.05
C ALA A 472 -21.85 9.34 -26.88
N ILE A 473 -21.81 9.67 -28.18
CA ILE A 473 -22.95 9.50 -29.09
C ILE A 473 -23.34 8.03 -29.21
N GLN A 474 -22.36 7.13 -29.34
CA GLN A 474 -22.62 5.69 -29.45
C GLN A 474 -23.18 5.11 -28.15
N LEU A 475 -22.69 5.55 -27.00
CA LEU A 475 -23.24 5.17 -25.71
C LEU A 475 -24.70 5.67 -25.56
N GLU A 476 -25.00 6.92 -25.94
CA GLU A 476 -26.37 7.46 -25.92
C GLU A 476 -27.33 6.59 -26.78
N GLN A 477 -26.88 6.17 -27.96
CA GLN A 477 -27.63 5.25 -28.82
C GLN A 477 -27.90 3.90 -28.15
N THR A 478 -26.89 3.32 -27.50
CA THR A 478 -27.03 2.05 -26.77
C THR A 478 -28.02 2.19 -25.61
N LEU A 479 -27.93 3.27 -24.82
CA LEU A 479 -28.86 3.52 -23.71
C LEU A 479 -30.30 3.69 -24.21
N ASN A 480 -30.51 4.44 -25.31
CA ASN A 480 -31.82 4.61 -25.91
C ASN A 480 -32.41 3.29 -26.45
N LYS A 481 -31.61 2.47 -27.13
CA LYS A 481 -32.03 1.14 -27.61
C LYS A 481 -32.51 0.24 -26.46
N ASN A 482 -31.85 0.34 -25.31
CA ASN A 482 -32.19 -0.39 -24.09
C ASN A 482 -33.27 0.30 -23.24
N ARG A 483 -33.93 1.35 -23.76
CA ARG A 483 -35.01 2.09 -23.08
C ARG A 483 -34.64 2.57 -21.68
N VAL A 484 -33.41 3.07 -21.52
CA VAL A 484 -32.99 3.72 -20.27
C VAL A 484 -33.74 5.05 -20.12
N ASP A 485 -34.38 5.28 -18.98
CA ASP A 485 -35.20 6.48 -18.76
C ASP A 485 -34.35 7.73 -18.51
N SER A 486 -33.23 7.57 -17.77
CA SER A 486 -32.31 8.66 -17.46
C SER A 486 -30.89 8.17 -17.20
N TYR A 487 -29.93 9.05 -17.45
CA TYR A 487 -28.52 8.89 -17.08
C TYR A 487 -27.94 10.24 -16.67
N SER A 488 -26.84 10.24 -15.91
CA SER A 488 -26.15 11.46 -15.51
C SER A 488 -24.77 11.53 -16.16
N VAL A 489 -24.33 12.73 -16.55
CA VAL A 489 -22.97 12.98 -17.03
C VAL A 489 -22.21 13.82 -16.02
N LEU A 490 -21.03 13.35 -15.63
CA LEU A 490 -20.11 14.03 -14.74
C LEU A 490 -18.94 14.61 -15.53
N GLU A 491 -18.66 15.90 -15.33
CA GLU A 491 -17.54 16.61 -15.93
C GLU A 491 -16.85 17.48 -14.88
N TYR A 492 -15.52 17.59 -14.95
CA TYR A 492 -14.75 18.56 -14.18
C TYR A 492 -14.69 19.89 -14.97
N GLU A 493 -15.23 20.98 -14.41
CA GLU A 493 -15.38 22.24 -15.15
C GLU A 493 -14.04 22.95 -15.42
N LEU A 494 -13.04 22.71 -14.55
CA LEU A 494 -11.71 23.30 -14.65
C LEU A 494 -10.76 22.40 -15.46
N GLU A 495 -9.56 22.90 -15.74
CA GLU A 495 -8.50 22.05 -16.28
C GLU A 495 -7.93 21.17 -15.14
N PRO A 496 -7.90 19.84 -15.30
CA PRO A 496 -7.28 18.97 -14.32
C PRO A 496 -5.80 19.33 -14.11
N PRO A 497 -5.25 19.17 -12.90
CA PRO A 497 -3.81 19.33 -12.72
C PRO A 497 -3.05 18.29 -13.55
N ARG A 498 -2.02 18.73 -14.27
CA ARG A 498 -1.16 17.84 -15.07
C ARG A 498 -0.15 17.13 -14.19
N ASP A 499 -0.14 15.80 -14.26
CA ASP A 499 0.96 15.00 -13.73
C ASP A 499 2.21 15.19 -14.62
N PRO A 500 3.35 15.66 -14.07
CA PRO A 500 4.56 15.89 -14.85
C PRO A 500 5.15 14.61 -15.48
N ASN A 501 4.74 13.43 -15.03
CA ASN A 501 5.23 12.15 -15.53
C ASN A 501 4.36 11.55 -16.64
N LEU A 502 3.19 12.14 -16.88
CA LEU A 502 2.26 11.63 -17.87
C LEU A 502 2.56 12.30 -19.24
N PRO A 503 2.68 11.52 -20.33
CA PRO A 503 2.86 12.09 -21.66
C PRO A 503 1.77 13.11 -21.99
N GLU A 504 2.15 14.25 -22.57
CA GLU A 504 1.21 15.33 -22.87
C GLU A 504 0.02 14.88 -23.72
N LYS A 505 0.31 14.00 -24.68
CA LYS A 505 -0.70 13.38 -25.53
C LYS A 505 -1.76 12.63 -24.71
N GLN A 506 -1.33 11.80 -23.76
CA GLN A 506 -2.23 11.04 -22.89
C GLN A 506 -3.03 11.97 -21.97
N PHE A 507 -2.42 13.05 -21.48
CA PHE A 507 -3.10 14.03 -20.63
C PHE A 507 -4.26 14.69 -21.39
N LYS A 508 -4.00 15.16 -22.62
CA LYS A 508 -5.02 15.81 -23.47
C LYS A 508 -6.10 14.84 -23.96
N GLU A 509 -5.72 13.63 -24.34
CA GLU A 509 -6.64 12.65 -24.94
C GLU A 509 -7.48 11.85 -23.93
N LYS A 510 -7.00 11.68 -22.70
CA LYS A 510 -7.67 10.84 -21.70
C LYS A 510 -8.05 11.56 -20.40
N ILE A 511 -7.37 12.63 -20.01
CA ILE A 511 -7.56 13.27 -18.69
C ILE A 511 -8.32 14.60 -18.81
N ALA A 512 -7.82 15.53 -19.63
CA ALA A 512 -8.37 16.87 -19.81
C ALA A 512 -9.30 16.96 -21.03
N VAL A 513 -10.23 16.02 -21.13
CA VAL A 513 -11.10 15.86 -22.29
C VAL A 513 -12.29 16.82 -22.22
N ARG A 514 -12.59 17.53 -23.32
CA ARG A 514 -13.76 18.41 -23.44
C ARG A 514 -14.47 18.20 -24.78
N PHE A 515 -15.74 17.81 -24.71
CA PHE A 515 -16.63 17.71 -25.87
C PHE A 515 -18.09 17.92 -25.42
N PRO A 516 -18.99 18.40 -26.30
CA PRO A 516 -20.38 18.65 -25.96
C PRO A 516 -21.10 17.34 -25.58
N ASP A 517 -22.05 17.40 -24.64
CA ASP A 517 -22.90 16.24 -24.37
C ASP A 517 -23.79 15.94 -25.58
N PRO A 518 -23.95 14.66 -25.94
CA PRO A 518 -24.93 14.29 -26.93
C PRO A 518 -26.34 14.57 -26.39
N ASN A 519 -27.22 15.09 -27.24
CA ASN A 519 -28.58 15.49 -26.88
C ASN A 519 -29.60 14.99 -27.92
N ARG A 520 -29.31 13.87 -28.59
CA ARG A 520 -30.14 13.38 -29.70
C ARG A 520 -31.43 12.76 -29.16
N PHE A 521 -31.30 11.86 -28.19
CA PHE A 521 -32.42 11.09 -27.64
C PHE A 521 -32.84 11.54 -26.24
N TYR A 522 -31.97 12.29 -25.55
CA TYR A 522 -32.23 12.76 -24.19
C TYR A 522 -32.15 14.29 -24.10
N LYS A 523 -32.88 14.86 -23.15
CA LYS A 523 -32.87 16.30 -22.81
C LYS A 523 -32.36 16.51 -21.38
N ILE A 524 -31.72 17.64 -21.12
CA ILE A 524 -31.25 17.98 -19.77
C ILE A 524 -32.47 18.18 -18.87
N LYS A 525 -32.51 17.45 -17.76
CA LYS A 525 -33.51 17.57 -16.70
C LYS A 525 -33.02 18.46 -15.57
N ASP A 526 -31.78 18.22 -15.11
CA ASP A 526 -31.17 18.99 -14.03
C ASP A 526 -29.67 19.21 -14.27
N ARG A 527 -29.12 20.21 -13.58
CA ARG A 527 -27.67 20.43 -13.45
C ARG A 527 -27.35 20.77 -12.01
N LYS A 528 -26.37 20.07 -11.44
CA LYS A 528 -25.90 20.27 -10.08
C LYS A 528 -24.39 20.44 -10.07
N LYS A 529 -23.91 21.43 -9.32
CA LYS A 529 -22.47 21.60 -9.04
C LYS A 529 -22.11 20.95 -7.72
N ILE A 530 -21.09 20.11 -7.73
CA ILE A 530 -20.59 19.41 -6.54
C ILE A 530 -19.07 19.52 -6.56
N LEU A 531 -18.48 20.27 -5.62
CA LEU A 531 -17.02 20.31 -5.40
C LEU A 531 -16.18 20.63 -6.66
N GLY A 532 -16.68 21.50 -7.54
CA GLY A 532 -16.03 21.87 -8.80
C GLY A 532 -16.36 20.96 -10.00
N PHE A 533 -17.16 19.91 -9.77
CA PHE A 533 -17.71 19.04 -10.81
C PHE A 533 -19.13 19.46 -11.17
N SER A 534 -19.47 19.32 -12.45
CA SER A 534 -20.84 19.49 -12.96
C SER A 534 -21.44 18.12 -13.23
N LEU A 535 -22.48 17.79 -12.47
CA LEU A 535 -23.33 16.61 -12.71
C LEU A 535 -24.59 17.08 -13.44
N ARG A 536 -24.82 16.58 -14.66
CA ARG A 536 -26.01 16.89 -15.47
C ARG A 536 -26.84 15.64 -15.64
N THR A 537 -28.11 15.65 -15.25
CA THR A 537 -29.02 14.52 -15.49
C THR A 537 -29.77 14.73 -16.80
N TYR A 538 -29.81 13.68 -17.61
CA TYR A 538 -30.50 13.61 -18.88
C TYR A 538 -31.69 12.67 -18.75
N GLU A 539 -32.84 13.07 -19.26
CA GLU A 539 -34.07 12.27 -19.31
C GLU A 539 -34.46 12.04 -20.76
N ARG A 540 -34.96 10.84 -21.04
CA ARG A 540 -35.33 10.44 -22.40
C ARG A 540 -36.42 11.38 -22.92
N LYS A 541 -36.31 11.81 -24.17
CA LYS A 541 -37.36 12.59 -24.81
C LYS A 541 -38.59 11.71 -24.96
N GLU A 542 -39.71 12.15 -24.39
CA GLU A 542 -41.02 11.61 -24.74
C GLU A 542 -41.27 11.95 -26.22
N ASN A 543 -41.61 10.93 -27.01
CA ASN A 543 -41.98 11.09 -28.41
C ASN A 543 -43.44 11.52 -28.53
#